data_AF-A0A0N4TCD4-F1
#
_entry.id   AF-A0A0N4TCD4-F1
#
_cell.length_a   1.000
_cell.length_b   1.000
_cell.length_c   1.000
_cell.angle_alpha   90.00
_cell.angle_beta   90.00
_cell.angle_gamma   90.00
#
_symmetry.space_group_name_H-M   'P 1'
#
loop_
_entity.id
_entity.type
_entity.pdbx_description
1 polymer ?
#
loop_
_entity_poly.entity_id
_entity_poly.type
_entity_poly.pdbx_seq_one_letter_code
_entity_poly.pdbx_strand_id
1 'polypeptide(L)'
;MLLEKDNRILTIATEALMQDFEPRDAIPFMCSEEIFTDDQQEVILSMTRRALRVMEFIRQYRKSANTLDPLIAYFEKYGQKHLAHVLSKNYLPEERSLLTPTALEDRLFREGNVPRLPFYRVLRVNLLEKLESLLVNLSSQGFKISNP
;
A
#
# COMPACT_ATOMS: atom_id res chain seq x y z
N MET A 1 13.38 4.59 2.02
CA MET A 1 12.14 4.07 1.39
C MET A 1 11.18 3.70 2.50
N LEU A 2 9.97 4.26 2.44
CA LEU A 2 9.01 4.20 3.53
C LEU A 2 8.51 2.76 3.75
N LEU A 3 8.29 2.36 5.00
CA LEU A 3 7.76 1.03 5.33
C LEU A 3 6.36 0.82 4.75
N GLU A 4 5.97 -0.42 4.47
CA GLU A 4 4.66 -0.74 3.87
C GLU A 4 3.49 -0.27 4.75
N LYS A 5 3.59 -0.46 6.06
CA LYS A 5 2.61 0.03 7.04
C LYS A 5 2.38 1.54 6.92
N ASP A 6 3.46 2.29 6.76
CA ASP A 6 3.48 3.75 6.72
C ASP A 6 3.03 4.26 5.34
N ASN A 7 3.40 3.55 4.26
CA ASN A 7 2.87 3.79 2.92
C ASN A 7 1.35 3.64 2.88
N ARG A 8 0.80 2.63 3.59
CA ARG A 8 -0.64 2.40 3.65
C ARG A 8 -1.36 3.52 4.40
N ILE A 9 -0.83 3.92 5.56
CA ILE A 9 -1.35 5.08 6.31
C ILE A 9 -1.34 6.34 5.44
N LEU A 10 -0.21 6.61 4.76
CA LEU A 10 -0.08 7.76 3.87
C LEU A 10 -1.05 7.69 2.69
N THR A 11 -1.34 6.49 2.17
CA THR A 11 -2.34 6.29 1.11
C THR A 11 -3.73 6.67 1.59
N ILE A 12 -4.14 6.23 2.78
CA ILE A 12 -5.42 6.57 3.39
C ILE A 12 -5.52 8.07 3.67
N ALA A 13 -4.44 8.69 4.13
CA ALA A 13 -4.38 10.12 4.42
C ALA A 13 -4.36 11.01 3.17
N THR A 14 -4.16 10.44 1.97
CA THR A 14 -4.00 11.22 0.72
C THR A 14 -5.17 12.18 0.49
N GLU A 15 -6.41 11.75 0.76
CA GLU A 15 -7.58 12.61 0.56
C GLU A 15 -7.55 13.83 1.50
N ALA A 16 -7.25 13.63 2.78
CA ALA A 16 -7.12 14.73 3.74
C ALA A 16 -5.96 15.68 3.37
N LEU A 17 -4.82 15.12 2.95
CA LEU A 17 -3.69 15.92 2.46
C LEU A 17 -4.08 16.75 1.22
N MET A 18 -4.83 16.18 0.29
CA MET A 18 -5.29 16.91 -0.89
C MET A 18 -6.23 18.07 -0.55
N GLN A 19 -6.97 17.99 0.57
CA GLN A 19 -7.84 19.07 1.02
C GLN A 19 -7.06 20.16 1.74
N ASP A 20 -6.20 19.82 2.71
CA ASP A 20 -5.71 20.79 3.71
C ASP A 20 -4.19 21.05 3.67
N PHE A 21 -3.43 20.33 2.84
CA PHE A 21 -1.96 20.46 2.80
C PHE A 21 -1.48 21.39 1.66
N GLU A 22 -0.49 22.23 1.98
CA GLU A 22 0.31 22.99 1.01
C GLU A 22 1.79 22.58 1.12
N PRO A 23 2.31 21.80 0.16
CA PRO A 23 3.68 21.28 0.22
C PRO A 23 4.76 22.36 0.27
N ARG A 24 4.53 23.54 -0.32
CA ARG A 24 5.51 24.64 -0.34
C ARG A 24 5.98 25.02 1.05
N ASP A 25 5.07 25.01 2.02
CA ASP A 25 5.34 25.40 3.40
C ASP A 25 6.15 24.33 4.15
N ALA A 26 6.05 23.07 3.70
CA ALA A 26 6.73 21.93 4.31
C ALA A 26 8.12 21.68 3.73
N ILE A 27 8.40 22.07 2.49
CA ILE A 27 9.69 21.81 1.83
C ILE A 27 10.90 22.22 2.69
N PRO A 28 10.97 23.44 3.26
CA PRO A 28 12.14 23.83 4.06
C PRO A 28 12.39 22.91 5.24
N PHE A 29 11.32 22.44 5.88
CA PHE A 29 11.40 21.50 6.99
C PHE A 29 11.85 20.11 6.53
N MET A 30 11.32 19.62 5.40
CA MET A 30 11.71 18.32 4.86
C MET A 30 13.16 18.28 4.40
N CYS A 31 13.67 19.38 3.85
CA CYS A 31 15.08 19.52 3.50
C CYS A 31 15.97 19.59 4.76
N SER A 32 15.53 20.27 5.83
CA SER A 32 16.30 20.30 7.09
C SER A 32 16.38 18.96 7.79
N GLU A 33 15.39 18.08 7.59
CA GLU A 33 15.39 16.70 8.07
C GLU A 33 16.10 15.74 7.09
N GLU A 34 16.79 16.25 6.06
CA GLU A 34 17.50 15.49 5.03
C GLU A 34 16.61 14.48 4.26
N ILE A 35 15.29 14.72 4.25
CA ILE A 35 14.33 13.85 3.56
C ILE A 35 14.28 14.20 2.07
N PHE A 36 14.33 15.50 1.75
CA PHE A 36 14.33 15.95 0.37
C PHE A 36 15.67 16.55 -0.03
N THR A 37 16.06 16.25 -1.27
CA THR A 37 17.19 16.90 -1.94
C THR A 37 16.73 18.18 -2.64
N ASP A 38 17.69 19.03 -3.01
CA ASP A 38 17.42 20.27 -3.76
C ASP A 38 16.67 19.99 -5.07
N ASP A 39 17.06 18.92 -5.80
CA ASP A 39 16.37 18.49 -7.02
C ASP A 39 14.90 18.13 -6.76
N GLN A 40 14.61 17.43 -5.66
CA GLN A 40 13.24 17.05 -5.30
C GLN A 40 12.41 18.28 -4.93
N GLN A 41 13.01 19.22 -4.20
CA GLN A 41 12.42 20.50 -3.88
C GLN A 41 12.07 21.28 -5.15
N GLU A 42 13.01 21.42 -6.10
CA GLU A 42 12.78 22.17 -7.34
C GLU A 42 11.61 21.59 -8.14
N VAL A 43 11.58 20.26 -8.28
CA VAL A 43 10.49 19.55 -8.97
C VAL A 43 9.14 19.85 -8.31
N ILE A 44 9.03 19.76 -6.99
CA ILE A 44 7.77 20.05 -6.27
C ILE A 44 7.39 21.52 -6.44
N LEU A 45 8.32 22.46 -6.29
CA LEU A 45 8.04 23.89 -6.35
C LEU A 45 7.65 24.37 -7.76
N SER A 46 8.18 23.72 -8.80
CA SER A 46 7.86 23.99 -10.21
C SER A 46 6.40 23.70 -10.58
N MET A 47 5.72 22.84 -9.81
CA MET A 47 4.33 22.47 -10.08
C MET A 47 3.37 23.62 -9.74
N THR A 48 2.58 24.03 -10.73
CA THR A 48 1.66 25.17 -10.62
C THR A 48 0.47 24.90 -9.70
N ARG A 49 -0.15 23.71 -9.82
CA ARG A 49 -1.35 23.33 -9.06
C ARG A 49 -0.98 22.69 -7.73
N ARG A 50 -1.65 23.10 -6.64
CA ARG A 50 -1.48 22.52 -5.29
C ARG A 50 -1.67 21.00 -5.29
N ALA A 51 -2.71 20.51 -5.94
CA ALA A 51 -2.97 19.08 -6.10
C ALA A 51 -1.77 18.31 -6.68
N LEU A 52 -1.11 18.87 -7.71
CA LEU A 52 0.07 18.25 -8.31
C LEU A 52 1.27 18.28 -7.36
N ARG A 53 1.46 19.40 -6.63
CA ARG A 53 2.46 19.48 -5.58
C ARG A 53 2.26 18.41 -4.51
N VAL A 54 1.03 18.21 -4.04
CA VAL A 54 0.72 17.23 -2.99
C VAL A 54 1.02 15.82 -3.49
N MET A 55 0.57 15.48 -4.70
CA MET A 55 0.85 14.17 -5.30
C MET A 55 2.35 13.91 -5.48
N GLU A 56 3.09 14.91 -5.96
CA GLU A 56 4.53 14.79 -6.16
C GLU A 56 5.30 14.74 -4.83
N PHE A 57 4.90 15.55 -3.85
CA PHE A 57 5.42 15.49 -2.48
C PHE A 57 5.25 14.08 -1.91
N ILE A 58 4.05 13.51 -1.97
CA ILE A 58 3.77 12.15 -1.48
C ILE A 58 4.65 11.14 -2.23
N ARG A 59 4.74 11.24 -3.56
CA ARG A 59 5.55 10.33 -4.38
C ARG A 59 7.03 10.36 -3.99
N GLN A 60 7.59 11.54 -3.74
CA GLN A 60 8.99 11.69 -3.34
C GLN A 60 9.20 11.24 -1.89
N TYR A 61 8.28 11.59 -0.98
CA TYR A 61 8.36 11.21 0.43
C TYR A 61 8.41 9.70 0.61
N ARG A 62 7.59 8.95 -0.12
CA ARG A 62 7.60 7.48 -0.09
C ARG A 62 8.96 6.87 -0.47
N LYS A 63 9.69 7.52 -1.37
CA LYS A 63 11.00 7.05 -1.83
C LYS A 63 12.10 7.41 -0.83
N SER A 64 12.11 8.66 -0.37
CA SER A 64 13.21 9.18 0.44
C SER A 64 13.07 8.86 1.93
N ALA A 65 11.88 9.03 2.52
CA ALA A 65 11.70 8.87 3.96
C ALA A 65 11.77 7.40 4.41
N ASN A 66 12.06 7.19 5.69
CA ASN A 66 12.06 5.88 6.33
C ASN A 66 10.86 5.68 7.28
N THR A 67 10.32 6.76 7.84
CA THR A 67 9.16 6.77 8.74
C THR A 67 8.26 7.97 8.43
N LEU A 68 7.05 8.00 9.01
CA LEU A 68 6.14 9.16 8.94
C LEU A 68 6.40 10.22 10.01
N ASP A 69 7.27 9.94 10.98
CA ASP A 69 7.48 10.80 12.16
C ASP A 69 7.84 12.25 11.79
N PRO A 70 8.71 12.53 10.81
CA PRO A 70 9.03 13.90 10.42
C PRO A 70 7.82 14.65 9.86
N LEU A 71 6.97 13.97 9.10
CA LEU A 71 5.75 14.57 8.53
C LEU A 71 4.70 14.84 9.62
N ILE A 72 4.58 13.93 10.58
CA ILE A 72 3.72 14.12 11.76
C ILE A 72 4.23 15.31 12.59
N ALA A 73 5.53 15.35 12.89
CA ALA A 73 6.16 16.43 13.66
C ALA A 73 5.98 17.80 12.99
N TYR A 74 6.10 17.87 11.66
CA TYR A 74 5.78 19.06 10.88
C TYR A 74 4.34 19.51 11.15
N PHE A 75 3.36 18.63 10.97
CA PHE A 75 1.95 19.01 11.14
C PHE A 75 1.60 19.40 12.57
N GLU A 76 2.23 18.80 13.58
CA GLU A 76 2.08 19.23 14.97
C GLU A 76 2.65 20.62 15.22
N LYS A 77 3.85 20.90 14.71
CA LYS A 77 4.56 22.17 14.89
C LYS A 77 3.88 23.35 14.19
N TYR A 78 3.34 23.13 13.00
CA TYR A 78 2.73 24.18 12.18
C TYR A 78 1.18 24.22 12.29
N GLY A 79 0.62 23.59 13.33
CA GLY A 79 -0.79 23.76 13.72
C GLY A 79 -1.81 22.94 12.94
N GLN A 80 -1.39 22.08 12.01
CA GLN A 80 -2.26 21.17 11.25
C GLN A 80 -2.46 19.82 11.99
N LYS A 81 -2.83 19.90 13.28
CA LYS A 81 -2.91 18.73 14.19
C LYS A 81 -3.87 17.64 13.71
N HIS A 82 -4.89 17.99 12.92
CA HIS A 82 -5.82 17.02 12.34
C HIS A 82 -5.11 16.08 11.34
N LEU A 83 -4.20 16.60 10.51
CA LEU A 83 -3.39 15.79 9.59
C LEU A 83 -2.39 14.91 10.34
N ALA A 84 -1.74 15.47 11.37
CA ALA A 84 -0.88 14.69 12.27
C ALA A 84 -1.68 13.51 12.88
N HIS A 85 -2.86 13.79 13.43
CA HIS A 85 -3.71 12.77 14.02
C HIS A 85 -4.12 11.68 13.01
N VAL A 86 -4.46 12.04 11.76
CA VAL A 86 -4.77 11.06 10.71
C VAL A 86 -3.57 10.15 10.42
N LEU A 87 -2.37 10.71 10.37
CA LEU A 87 -1.13 9.97 10.11
C LEU A 87 -0.64 9.15 11.30
N SER A 88 -1.00 9.51 12.53
CA SER A 88 -0.65 8.75 13.73
C SER A 88 -1.58 7.57 14.01
N LYS A 89 -2.65 7.38 13.22
CA LYS A 89 -3.57 6.26 13.43
C LYS A 89 -2.91 4.94 13.07
N ASN A 90 -2.89 4.01 14.03
CA ASN A 90 -2.62 2.61 13.74
C ASN A 90 -3.80 2.03 12.97
N TYR A 91 -3.67 1.99 11.64
CA TYR A 91 -4.66 1.35 10.79
C TYR A 91 -4.49 -0.16 10.90
N LEU A 92 -5.31 -0.79 11.74
CA LEU A 92 -5.52 -2.23 11.64
C LEU A 92 -6.26 -2.47 10.33
N PRO A 93 -5.70 -3.24 9.38
CA PRO A 93 -6.44 -3.65 8.21
C PRO A 93 -7.73 -4.31 8.68
N GLU A 94 -8.88 -3.70 8.39
CA GLU A 94 -10.09 -4.51 8.39
C GLU A 94 -9.81 -5.65 7.39
N GLU A 95 -9.88 -6.90 7.84
CA GLU A 95 -9.89 -8.10 6.98
C GLU A 95 -11.19 -8.15 6.16
N ARG A 96 -11.63 -7.01 5.62
CA ARG A 96 -12.68 -6.96 4.62
C ARG A 96 -12.02 -7.40 3.32
N SER A 97 -12.07 -8.70 3.08
CA SER A 97 -11.82 -9.25 1.74
C SER A 97 -12.65 -8.44 0.75
N LEU A 98 -11.96 -7.71 -0.13
CA LEU A 98 -12.58 -6.87 -1.17
C LEU A 98 -13.47 -7.69 -2.12
N LEU A 99 -13.27 -9.01 -2.12
CA LEU A 99 -14.03 -9.99 -2.86
C LEU A 99 -14.60 -11.02 -1.89
N THR A 100 -15.84 -11.43 -2.12
CA THR A 100 -16.34 -12.67 -1.52
C THR A 100 -15.46 -13.84 -1.97
N PRO A 101 -15.34 -14.93 -1.18
CA PRO A 101 -14.55 -16.10 -1.57
C PRO A 101 -14.89 -16.61 -2.98
N THR A 102 -16.17 -16.58 -3.35
CA THR A 102 -16.67 -16.94 -4.69
C THR A 102 -16.16 -16.01 -5.79
N ALA A 103 -16.14 -14.70 -5.57
CA ALA A 103 -15.66 -13.73 -6.55
C ALA A 103 -14.14 -13.81 -6.74
N LEU A 104 -13.41 -14.15 -5.67
CA LEU A 104 -11.98 -14.43 -5.73
C LEU A 104 -11.70 -15.70 -6.54
N GLU A 105 -12.42 -16.78 -6.24
CA GLU A 105 -12.32 -18.07 -6.93
C GLU A 105 -12.60 -17.94 -8.44
N ASP A 106 -13.70 -17.26 -8.81
CA ASP A 106 -14.05 -16.99 -10.21
C ASP A 106 -12.95 -16.20 -10.94
N ARG A 107 -12.33 -15.23 -10.25
CA ARG A 107 -11.26 -14.42 -10.81
C ARG A 107 -9.99 -15.26 -11.02
N LEU A 108 -9.59 -16.03 -10.02
CA LEU A 108 -8.41 -16.91 -10.09
C LEU A 108 -8.55 -17.93 -11.22
N PHE A 109 -9.71 -18.57 -11.35
CA PHE A 109 -9.93 -19.54 -12.43
C PHE A 109 -9.94 -18.89 -13.81
N ARG A 110 -10.50 -17.68 -13.94
CA ARG A 110 -10.50 -16.94 -15.22
C ARG A 110 -9.09 -16.51 -15.62
N GLU A 111 -8.36 -15.87 -14.72
CA GLU A 111 -7.00 -15.37 -14.99
C GLU A 111 -6.00 -16.52 -15.18
N GLY A 112 -6.19 -17.64 -14.47
CA GLY A 112 -5.41 -18.87 -14.63
C GLY A 112 -5.76 -19.71 -15.86
N ASN A 113 -6.66 -19.23 -16.73
CA ASN A 113 -7.16 -19.95 -17.91
C ASN A 113 -7.70 -21.36 -17.59
N VAL A 114 -8.29 -21.54 -16.40
CA VAL A 114 -8.89 -22.81 -16.01
C VAL A 114 -10.26 -22.94 -16.68
N PRO A 115 -10.50 -24.00 -17.47
CA PRO A 115 -11.80 -24.22 -18.10
C PRO A 115 -12.92 -24.32 -17.07
N ARG A 116 -14.08 -23.74 -17.38
CA ARG A 116 -15.27 -23.88 -16.53
C ARG A 116 -15.72 -25.34 -16.49
N LEU A 117 -16.21 -25.75 -15.33
CA LEU A 117 -16.74 -27.10 -15.14
C LEU A 117 -17.96 -27.33 -16.06
N PRO A 118 -18.04 -28.49 -16.73
CA PRO A 118 -19.22 -28.86 -17.51
C PRO A 118 -20.49 -28.93 -16.64
N PHE A 119 -21.63 -28.62 -17.26
CA PHE A 119 -22.96 -28.72 -16.61
C PHE A 119 -23.24 -30.15 -16.11
N TYR A 120 -22.91 -31.15 -16.93
CA TYR A 120 -23.04 -32.56 -16.56
C TYR A 120 -21.65 -33.13 -16.27
N ARG A 121 -21.41 -33.53 -15.03
CA ARG A 121 -20.16 -34.15 -14.61
C ARG A 121 -20.38 -35.21 -13.53
N VAL A 122 -19.52 -36.23 -13.52
CA VAL A 122 -19.45 -37.23 -12.46
C VAL A 122 -18.26 -36.88 -11.56
N LEU A 123 -18.51 -36.72 -10.26
CA LEU A 123 -17.47 -36.42 -9.28
C LEU A 123 -16.63 -37.68 -9.00
N ARG A 124 -15.32 -37.59 -9.22
CA ARG A 124 -14.36 -38.64 -8.88
C ARG A 124 -13.71 -38.32 -7.54
N VAL A 125 -14.51 -38.40 -6.47
CA VAL A 125 -14.16 -37.93 -5.10
C VAL A 125 -12.78 -38.44 -4.66
N ASN A 126 -12.54 -39.75 -4.75
CA ASN A 126 -11.25 -40.35 -4.35
C ASN A 126 -10.03 -39.78 -5.10
N LEU A 127 -10.19 -39.33 -6.35
CA LEU A 127 -9.10 -38.72 -7.11
C LEU A 127 -8.92 -37.24 -6.76
N LEU A 128 -10.02 -36.53 -6.50
CA LEU A 128 -9.98 -35.14 -6.07
C LEU A 128 -9.28 -35.00 -4.71
N GLU A 129 -9.63 -35.85 -3.74
CA GLU A 129 -9.01 -35.85 -2.41
C GLU A 129 -7.51 -36.19 -2.47
N LYS A 130 -7.12 -37.14 -3.34
CA LYS A 130 -5.71 -37.47 -3.57
C LYS A 130 -4.95 -36.29 -4.20
N LEU A 131 -5.57 -35.59 -5.14
CA LEU A 131 -4.96 -34.42 -5.77
C LEU A 131 -4.80 -33.27 -4.78
N GLU A 132 -5.83 -32.97 -3.99
CA GLU A 132 -5.81 -31.94 -2.96
C GLU A 132 -4.68 -32.19 -1.94
N SER A 133 -4.64 -33.41 -1.38
CA SER A 133 -3.60 -33.75 -0.39
C SER A 133 -2.18 -33.66 -0.98
N LEU A 134 -1.99 -34.04 -2.24
CA LEU A 134 -0.70 -33.90 -2.93
C LEU A 134 -0.31 -32.43 -3.12
N LEU A 135 -1.23 -31.57 -3.55
CA LEU A 135 -0.98 -30.14 -3.75
C LEU A 135 -0.62 -29.44 -2.43
N VAL A 136 -1.35 -29.72 -1.35
CA VAL A 136 -1.07 -29.17 -0.01
C VAL A 136 0.29 -29.64 0.50
N ASN A 137 0.63 -30.91 0.30
CA ASN A 137 1.93 -31.44 0.69
C ASN A 137 3.06 -30.75 -0.08
N LEU A 138 2.94 -30.55 -1.39
CA LEU A 138 3.94 -29.86 -2.20
C LEU A 138 4.10 -28.37 -1.81
N SER A 139 3.00 -27.66 -1.55
CA SER A 139 3.07 -26.26 -1.12
C SER A 139 3.78 -26.11 0.23
N SER A 140 3.61 -27.08 1.13
CA SER A 140 4.30 -27.09 2.42
C SER A 140 5.80 -27.44 2.33
N GLN A 141 6.22 -28.17 1.30
CA GLN A 141 7.62 -28.52 1.07
C GLN A 141 8.42 -27.38 0.42
N GLY A 142 7.79 -26.57 -0.43
CA GLY A 142 8.43 -25.40 -1.07
C GLY A 142 8.96 -24.36 -0.07
N PHE A 143 8.42 -24.31 1.15
CA PHE A 143 8.90 -23.44 2.23
C PHE A 143 10.22 -23.89 2.90
N LYS A 144 10.70 -25.12 2.64
CA LYS A 144 11.91 -25.66 3.28
C LYS A 144 13.20 -25.51 2.46
N ILE A 145 13.14 -24.98 1.23
CA ILE A 145 14.31 -24.90 0.33
C ILE A 145 14.94 -23.48 0.30
N SER A 146 14.51 -22.58 1.18
CA SER A 146 15.13 -21.26 1.34
C SER A 146 15.41 -20.95 2.80
N ASN A 147 16.45 -21.57 3.35
CA ASN A 147 17.31 -20.92 4.34
C ASN A 147 18.73 -21.45 4.10
N PRO A 148 19.75 -20.56 4.01
CA PRO A 148 21.13 -20.93 3.71
C PRO A 148 21.75 -21.83 4.80
#